data_AF-A0A1F3Z9W5-F1
#
_entry.id   AF-A0A1F3Z9W5-F1
#
_cell.length_a   1.000
_cell.length_b   1.000
_cell.length_c   1.000
_cell.angle_alpha   90.00
_cell.angle_beta   90.00
_cell.angle_gamma   90.00
#
_symmetry.space_group_name_H-M   'P 1'
#
loop_
_entity.id
_entity.type
_entity.pdbx_description
1 polymer ?
#
loop_
_entity_poly.entity_id
_entity_poly.type
_entity_poly.pdbx_seq_one_letter_code
_entity_poly.pdbx_strand_id
1 'polypeptide(L)'
;MIAAQYGALAGARALILNDAGIGRDRAGVAGLDWLDAIGMAAATVDCMSARIADGRDMLARGVISCVNASAARCGVAAGQVCADAAARLGRAPPPHGKPAPFAENRWRMAEGPPEVWAIDSLGKVQPEDAGRILVIGSHGALLGGRRESALQIAAVAVVLNDAGVGADRAGIAHLPALGEGGIAATTVDCMSARIADGRDMLARGVISYVNASAARCGVAAGQVCADAAARLGRAPLPHGKPAPFAENRWRMAEGPPEVWAIDSLGKVQPEDAGRILVIGSHGALLGGRRESALQIAAVAVVLNDAGVGADRAGIAHLPVLGEGGIAATTVDCMSARIGDGRSMWESGVLSYLNDVAERLGARRGERVQDFAARVTVAHAKRRAPKRDAPGQS
;
A
#
# COMPACT_ATOMS: atom_id res chain seq x y z
N MET A 1 -8.02 -11.19 -9.04
CA MET A 1 -6.72 -11.23 -8.34
C MET A 1 -6.83 -10.88 -6.86
N ILE A 2 -7.36 -9.71 -6.50
CA ILE A 2 -7.42 -9.23 -5.10
C ILE A 2 -8.07 -10.24 -4.13
N ALA A 3 -9.32 -10.68 -4.40
CA ALA A 3 -10.01 -11.64 -3.52
C ALA A 3 -9.30 -13.00 -3.38
N ALA A 4 -8.63 -13.45 -4.45
CA ALA A 4 -7.82 -14.66 -4.43
C ALA A 4 -6.61 -14.54 -3.50
N GLN A 5 -5.93 -13.38 -3.56
CA GLN A 5 -4.79 -13.08 -2.69
C GLN A 5 -5.20 -13.00 -1.22
N TYR A 6 -6.32 -12.33 -0.90
CA TYR A 6 -6.87 -12.29 0.46
C TYR A 6 -7.16 -13.68 1.02
N GLY A 7 -7.86 -14.52 0.26
CA GLY A 7 -8.19 -15.87 0.70
C GLY A 7 -6.95 -16.74 0.91
N ALA A 8 -5.93 -16.58 0.07
CA ALA A 8 -4.66 -17.29 0.22
C ALA A 8 -3.85 -16.80 1.44
N LEU A 9 -3.81 -15.48 1.69
CA LEU A 9 -3.16 -14.91 2.86
C LEU A 9 -3.89 -15.24 4.17
N ALA A 10 -5.21 -15.41 4.13
CA ALA A 10 -6.02 -15.85 5.27
C ALA A 10 -5.79 -17.33 5.65
N GLY A 11 -4.95 -18.06 4.92
CA GLY A 11 -4.66 -19.47 5.19
C GLY A 11 -5.81 -20.41 4.85
N ALA A 12 -6.72 -19.99 3.97
CA ALA A 12 -7.79 -20.85 3.51
C ALA A 12 -7.23 -22.12 2.83
N ARG A 13 -7.93 -23.25 2.96
CA ARG A 13 -7.57 -24.50 2.27
C ARG A 13 -7.90 -24.44 0.77
N ALA A 14 -9.01 -23.79 0.45
CA ALA A 14 -9.55 -23.66 -0.89
C ALA A 14 -10.47 -22.44 -0.94
N LEU A 15 -10.77 -21.94 -2.15
CA LEU A 15 -11.62 -20.77 -2.34
C LEU A 15 -12.73 -21.00 -3.36
N ILE A 16 -13.92 -20.47 -3.07
CA ILE A 16 -14.94 -20.23 -4.09
C ILE A 16 -15.19 -18.72 -4.13
N LEU A 17 -14.88 -18.11 -5.27
CA LEU A 17 -15.04 -16.68 -5.52
C LEU A 17 -16.23 -16.44 -6.45
N ASN A 18 -16.49 -15.20 -6.84
CA ASN A 18 -17.47 -14.86 -7.88
C ASN A 18 -16.70 -14.40 -9.13
N ASP A 19 -17.14 -14.81 -10.32
CA ASP A 19 -16.45 -14.47 -11.57
C ASP A 19 -16.65 -13.01 -12.01
N ALA A 20 -17.60 -12.29 -11.40
CA ALA A 20 -17.97 -10.93 -11.74
C ALA A 20 -18.19 -10.73 -13.26
N GLY A 21 -18.77 -11.74 -13.93
CA GLY A 21 -19.04 -11.73 -15.35
C GLY A 21 -17.83 -12.06 -16.23
N ILE A 22 -16.74 -12.58 -15.63
CA ILE A 22 -15.45 -12.97 -16.24
C ILE A 22 -14.66 -11.81 -16.84
N GLY A 23 -15.33 -10.87 -17.51
CA GLY A 23 -14.73 -9.69 -18.11
C GLY A 23 -13.83 -9.99 -19.33
N ARG A 24 -13.30 -8.92 -19.91
CA ARG A 24 -12.32 -8.99 -21.00
C ARG A 24 -11.07 -9.73 -20.52
N ASP A 25 -10.51 -10.59 -21.38
CA ASP A 25 -9.28 -11.35 -21.12
C ASP A 25 -9.33 -12.17 -19.81
N ARG A 26 -10.53 -12.62 -19.41
CA ARG A 26 -10.76 -13.42 -18.19
C ARG A 26 -10.38 -12.72 -16.88
N ALA A 27 -10.38 -11.38 -16.83
CA ALA A 27 -9.96 -10.59 -15.67
C ALA A 27 -10.66 -10.98 -14.34
N GLY A 28 -11.95 -11.30 -14.38
CA GLY A 28 -12.75 -11.69 -13.22
C GLY A 28 -12.39 -13.06 -12.63
N VAL A 29 -11.73 -13.91 -13.42
CA VAL A 29 -11.30 -15.27 -13.00
C VAL A 29 -9.78 -15.47 -13.05
N ALA A 30 -9.00 -14.44 -13.40
CA ALA A 30 -7.54 -14.51 -13.50
C ALA A 30 -6.83 -14.98 -12.20
N GLY A 31 -7.50 -14.85 -11.05
CA GLY A 31 -6.99 -15.39 -9.78
C GLY A 31 -6.92 -16.91 -9.72
N LEU A 32 -7.65 -17.63 -10.56
CA LEU A 32 -7.68 -19.09 -10.58
C LEU A 32 -6.33 -19.70 -10.93
N ASP A 33 -5.66 -19.18 -11.97
CA ASP A 33 -4.36 -19.67 -12.43
C ASP A 33 -3.27 -19.37 -11.41
N TRP A 34 -3.32 -18.17 -10.80
CA TRP A 34 -2.40 -17.79 -9.74
C TRP A 34 -2.55 -18.67 -8.48
N LEU A 35 -3.79 -18.98 -8.09
CA LEU A 35 -4.06 -19.90 -6.98
C LEU A 35 -3.60 -21.32 -7.30
N ASP A 36 -3.73 -21.76 -8.55
CA ASP A 36 -3.29 -23.09 -8.98
C ASP A 36 -1.76 -23.24 -8.88
N ALA A 37 -1.03 -22.18 -9.24
CA ALA A 37 0.43 -22.15 -9.18
C ALA A 37 0.99 -22.32 -7.75
N ILE A 38 0.22 -21.96 -6.72
CA ILE A 38 0.56 -22.20 -5.30
C ILE A 38 -0.09 -23.47 -4.73
N GLY A 39 -0.79 -24.24 -5.57
CA GLY A 39 -1.47 -25.46 -5.18
C GLY A 39 -2.80 -25.28 -4.46
N MET A 40 -3.37 -24.07 -4.46
CA MET A 40 -4.66 -23.81 -3.84
C MET A 40 -5.79 -24.17 -4.80
N ALA A 41 -6.67 -25.09 -4.38
CA ALA A 41 -7.88 -25.41 -5.12
C ALA A 41 -8.85 -24.21 -5.09
N ALA A 42 -9.29 -23.77 -6.27
CA ALA A 42 -10.16 -22.61 -6.40
C ALA A 42 -11.19 -22.75 -7.53
N ALA A 43 -12.36 -22.17 -7.29
CA ALA A 43 -13.42 -22.05 -8.27
C ALA A 43 -14.09 -20.67 -8.21
N THR A 44 -14.88 -20.33 -9.22
CA THR A 44 -15.74 -19.14 -9.22
C THR A 44 -17.20 -19.55 -9.44
N VAL A 45 -18.15 -18.84 -8.82
CA VAL A 45 -19.56 -18.89 -9.19
C VAL A 45 -19.87 -17.88 -10.28
N ASP A 46 -20.85 -18.23 -11.12
CA ASP A 46 -21.46 -17.34 -12.11
C ASP A 46 -22.15 -16.16 -11.40
N CYS A 47 -21.77 -14.93 -11.77
CA CYS A 47 -22.37 -13.72 -11.23
C CYS A 47 -23.90 -13.62 -11.47
N MET A 48 -24.44 -14.33 -12.46
CA MET A 48 -25.88 -14.39 -12.73
C MET A 48 -26.61 -15.40 -11.85
N SER A 49 -25.89 -16.34 -11.23
CA SER A 49 -26.48 -17.39 -10.37
C SER A 49 -26.63 -16.95 -8.91
N ALA A 50 -25.77 -16.04 -8.44
CA ALA A 50 -25.74 -15.57 -7.07
C ALA A 50 -25.23 -14.12 -6.95
N ARG A 51 -25.62 -13.45 -5.87
CA ARG A 51 -25.22 -12.07 -5.57
C ARG A 51 -23.71 -12.00 -5.31
N ILE A 52 -23.05 -11.07 -6.00
CA ILE A 52 -21.65 -10.72 -5.75
C ILE A 52 -21.50 -10.22 -4.30
N ALA A 53 -20.41 -10.59 -3.65
CA ALA A 53 -20.08 -10.23 -2.27
C ALA A 53 -21.05 -10.74 -1.18
N ASP A 54 -21.92 -11.71 -1.49
CA ASP A 54 -22.75 -12.42 -0.50
C ASP A 54 -22.42 -13.92 -0.49
N GLY A 55 -21.46 -14.31 0.35
CA GLY A 55 -21.01 -15.70 0.42
C GLY A 55 -22.10 -16.70 0.86
N ARG A 56 -23.12 -16.23 1.60
CA ARG A 56 -24.26 -17.07 1.99
C ARG A 56 -25.16 -17.35 0.79
N ASP A 57 -25.41 -16.34 -0.05
CA ASP A 57 -26.16 -16.48 -1.30
C ASP A 57 -25.43 -17.36 -2.30
N MET A 58 -24.11 -17.16 -2.44
CA MET A 58 -23.26 -18.00 -3.27
C MET A 58 -23.37 -19.47 -2.86
N LEU A 59 -23.25 -19.76 -1.57
CA LEU A 59 -23.35 -21.14 -1.07
C LEU A 59 -24.75 -21.73 -1.29
N ALA A 60 -25.81 -20.94 -1.12
CA ALA A 60 -27.19 -21.40 -1.18
C ALA A 60 -27.67 -21.72 -2.61
N ARG A 61 -27.26 -20.92 -3.61
CA ARG A 61 -27.81 -21.03 -4.98
C ARG A 61 -26.80 -20.79 -6.11
N GLY A 62 -25.55 -20.48 -5.79
CA GLY A 62 -24.53 -20.22 -6.79
C GLY A 62 -24.23 -21.46 -7.63
N VAL A 63 -23.92 -21.24 -8.90
CA VAL A 63 -23.49 -22.27 -9.85
C VAL A 63 -22.05 -21.97 -10.24
N ILE A 64 -21.18 -22.98 -10.20
CA ILE A 64 -19.76 -22.84 -10.54
C ILE A 64 -19.62 -22.51 -12.03
N SER A 65 -18.88 -21.44 -12.36
CA SER A 65 -18.62 -21.01 -13.74
C SER A 65 -17.23 -21.40 -14.23
N CYS A 66 -16.20 -21.25 -13.40
CA CYS A 66 -14.82 -21.60 -13.73
C CYS A 66 -14.15 -22.35 -12.56
N VAL A 67 -13.20 -23.22 -12.90
CA VAL A 67 -12.42 -24.01 -11.94
C VAL A 67 -10.95 -23.99 -12.35
N ASN A 68 -10.03 -24.00 -11.38
CA ASN A 68 -8.62 -24.25 -11.66
C ASN A 68 -8.29 -25.76 -11.64
N ALA A 69 -7.08 -26.14 -12.07
CA ALA A 69 -6.71 -27.55 -12.17
C ALA A 69 -6.70 -28.25 -10.79
N SER A 70 -6.31 -27.55 -9.73
CA SER A 70 -6.36 -28.03 -8.35
C SER A 70 -7.79 -28.35 -7.89
N ALA A 71 -8.75 -27.48 -8.17
CA ALA A 71 -10.17 -27.74 -7.89
C ALA A 71 -10.74 -28.87 -8.76
N ALA A 72 -10.34 -28.94 -10.03
CA ALA A 72 -10.74 -30.03 -10.93
C ALA A 72 -10.26 -31.39 -10.42
N ARG A 73 -9.03 -31.48 -9.87
CA ARG A 73 -8.52 -32.70 -9.19
C ARG A 73 -9.34 -33.09 -7.96
N CYS A 74 -10.03 -32.14 -7.32
CA CYS A 74 -10.98 -32.41 -6.22
C CYS A 74 -12.39 -32.79 -6.73
N GLY A 75 -12.57 -32.94 -8.05
CA GLY A 75 -13.85 -33.28 -8.67
C GLY A 75 -14.83 -32.12 -8.74
N VAL A 76 -14.33 -30.88 -8.68
CA VAL A 76 -15.14 -29.68 -8.91
C VAL A 76 -15.16 -29.38 -10.40
N ALA A 77 -16.35 -29.07 -10.94
CA ALA A 77 -16.53 -28.75 -12.34
C ALA A 77 -17.52 -27.58 -12.51
N ALA A 78 -17.39 -26.85 -13.62
CA ALA A 78 -18.39 -25.86 -14.01
C ALA A 78 -19.78 -26.50 -14.16
N GLY A 79 -20.82 -25.75 -13.82
CA GLY A 79 -22.21 -26.22 -13.76
C GLY A 79 -22.62 -26.88 -12.44
N GLN A 80 -21.69 -27.19 -11.54
CA GLN A 80 -22.03 -27.71 -10.21
C GLN A 80 -22.65 -26.62 -9.32
N VAL A 81 -23.52 -27.02 -8.40
CA VAL A 81 -23.98 -26.14 -7.33
C VAL A 81 -22.85 -25.83 -6.36
N CYS A 82 -22.78 -24.59 -5.88
CA CYS A 82 -21.70 -24.08 -5.05
C CYS A 82 -21.54 -24.88 -3.73
N ALA A 83 -22.65 -25.33 -3.14
CA ALA A 83 -22.63 -26.13 -1.92
C ALA A 83 -21.86 -27.45 -2.11
N ASP A 84 -22.11 -28.17 -3.21
CA ASP A 84 -21.44 -29.43 -3.51
C ASP A 84 -19.96 -29.22 -3.82
N ALA A 85 -19.65 -28.16 -4.59
CA ALA A 85 -18.28 -27.75 -4.86
C ALA A 85 -17.53 -27.42 -3.56
N ALA A 86 -18.16 -26.67 -2.64
CA ALA A 86 -17.57 -26.35 -1.34
C ALA A 86 -17.29 -27.60 -0.50
N ALA A 87 -18.22 -28.56 -0.49
CA ALA A 87 -18.03 -29.83 0.22
C ALA A 87 -16.85 -30.64 -0.32
N ARG A 88 -16.65 -30.65 -1.64
CA ARG A 88 -15.51 -31.28 -2.31
C ARG A 88 -14.20 -30.56 -1.99
N LEU A 89 -14.19 -29.23 -2.09
CA LEU A 89 -13.03 -28.39 -1.78
C LEU A 89 -12.62 -28.44 -0.30
N GLY A 90 -13.55 -28.73 0.61
CA GLY A 90 -13.24 -28.98 2.02
C GLY A 90 -12.24 -30.12 2.24
N ARG A 91 -12.09 -31.02 1.26
CA ARG A 91 -11.14 -32.14 1.26
C ARG A 91 -9.88 -31.88 0.43
N ALA A 92 -9.73 -30.70 -0.16
CA ALA A 92 -8.56 -30.37 -0.95
C ALA A 92 -7.28 -30.45 -0.10
N PRO A 93 -6.14 -30.86 -0.68
CA PRO A 93 -4.86 -30.72 0.00
C PRO A 93 -4.62 -29.24 0.34
N PRO A 94 -3.96 -28.94 1.47
CA PRO A 94 -3.57 -27.57 1.75
C PRO A 94 -2.64 -27.06 0.64
N PRO A 95 -2.67 -25.75 0.32
CA PRO A 95 -1.75 -25.15 -0.63
C PRO A 95 -0.30 -25.43 -0.21
N HIS A 96 0.56 -25.79 -1.17
CA HIS A 96 1.97 -26.09 -0.91
C HIS A 96 2.87 -24.86 -1.11
N GLY A 97 2.40 -23.85 -1.83
CA GLY A 97 3.03 -22.54 -1.93
C GLY A 97 2.40 -21.53 -0.98
N LYS A 98 3.22 -20.71 -0.31
CA LYS A 98 2.74 -19.45 0.24
C LYS A 98 2.59 -18.47 -0.93
N PRO A 99 1.57 -17.59 -0.94
CA PRO A 99 1.57 -16.44 -1.83
C PRO A 99 2.95 -15.78 -1.77
N ALA A 100 3.65 -15.71 -2.91
CA ALA A 100 4.88 -14.95 -2.95
C ALA A 100 4.54 -13.53 -2.47
N PRO A 101 5.25 -12.99 -1.46
CA PRO A 101 5.18 -11.56 -1.20
C PRO A 101 5.47 -10.85 -2.51
N PHE A 102 4.74 -9.78 -2.79
CA PHE A 102 4.95 -8.99 -3.99
C PHE A 102 6.44 -8.57 -4.08
N ALA A 103 7.20 -9.21 -4.99
CA ALA A 103 8.68 -9.29 -4.92
C ALA A 103 9.41 -8.36 -5.91
N GLU A 104 8.79 -7.90 -6.99
CA GLU A 104 9.45 -7.07 -8.00
C GLU A 104 9.32 -5.57 -7.69
N ASN A 105 10.20 -5.06 -6.81
CA ASN A 105 10.25 -3.65 -6.42
C ASN A 105 11.69 -3.09 -6.40
N ARG A 106 12.65 -3.79 -7.01
CA ARG A 106 14.08 -3.46 -6.97
C ARG A 106 14.75 -3.79 -8.29
N TRP A 107 15.54 -2.86 -8.82
CA TRP A 107 16.23 -3.01 -10.09
C TRP A 107 17.62 -2.41 -10.02
N ARG A 108 18.62 -3.17 -10.49
CA ARG A 108 19.95 -2.62 -10.76
C ARG A 108 19.88 -1.82 -12.06
N MET A 109 20.15 -0.52 -11.97
CA MET A 109 19.98 0.43 -13.06
C MET A 109 21.30 0.75 -13.77
N ALA A 110 22.42 0.70 -13.04
CA ALA A 110 23.75 0.87 -13.62
C ALA A 110 24.78 0.00 -12.89
N GLU A 111 25.72 -0.55 -13.66
CA GLU A 111 26.86 -1.31 -13.17
C GLU A 111 28.06 -0.37 -12.95
N GLY A 112 28.96 -0.77 -12.04
CA GLY A 112 30.15 -0.01 -11.68
C GLY A 112 30.11 0.49 -10.23
N PRO A 113 31.24 0.79 -9.59
CA PRO A 113 31.27 1.28 -8.21
C PRO A 113 31.05 2.80 -8.15
N PRO A 114 30.03 3.31 -7.41
CA PRO A 114 28.97 2.56 -6.75
C PRO A 114 27.82 2.18 -7.70
N GLU A 115 27.21 1.01 -7.46
CA GLU A 115 26.06 0.56 -8.26
C GLU A 115 24.87 1.49 -8.03
N VAL A 116 24.04 1.69 -9.06
CA VAL A 116 22.78 2.44 -8.95
C VAL A 116 21.61 1.48 -8.91
N TRP A 117 20.77 1.59 -7.87
CA TRP A 117 19.57 0.76 -7.70
C TRP A 117 18.32 1.62 -7.60
N ALA A 118 17.29 1.26 -8.35
CA ALA A 118 15.94 1.78 -8.19
C ALA A 118 15.14 0.85 -7.27
N ILE A 119 14.47 1.41 -6.26
CA ILE A 119 13.71 0.66 -5.25
C ILE A 119 12.39 1.38 -5.00
N ASP A 120 11.25 0.69 -4.99
CA ASP A 120 9.95 1.38 -4.86
C ASP A 120 9.60 1.82 -3.43
N SER A 121 10.27 1.28 -2.40
CA SER A 121 9.99 1.60 -1.00
C SER A 121 11.22 1.49 -0.12
N LEU A 122 11.35 2.41 0.85
CA LEU A 122 12.43 2.39 1.84
C LEU A 122 12.45 1.09 2.65
N GLY A 123 11.28 0.48 2.90
CA GLY A 123 11.17 -0.81 3.59
C GLY A 123 11.71 -2.01 2.80
N LYS A 124 12.17 -1.80 1.56
CA LYS A 124 12.80 -2.83 0.71
C LYS A 124 14.31 -2.66 0.60
N VAL A 125 14.89 -1.64 1.24
CA VAL A 125 16.34 -1.50 1.37
C VAL A 125 16.88 -2.64 2.22
N GLN A 126 18.01 -3.21 1.80
CA GLN A 126 18.65 -4.34 2.46
C GLN A 126 20.08 -4.00 2.90
N PRO A 127 20.68 -4.74 3.86
CA PRO A 127 22.06 -4.52 4.28
C PRO A 127 23.09 -4.52 3.13
N GLU A 128 22.85 -5.33 2.09
CA GLU A 128 23.71 -5.45 0.90
C GLU A 128 23.67 -4.19 0.01
N ASP A 129 22.74 -3.25 0.26
CA ASP A 129 22.70 -1.96 -0.42
C ASP A 129 23.74 -0.95 0.12
N ALA A 130 24.48 -1.31 1.17
CA ALA A 130 25.60 -0.51 1.66
C ALA A 130 26.60 -0.24 0.53
N GLY A 131 27.08 1.00 0.45
CA GLY A 131 28.00 1.44 -0.60
C GLY A 131 27.36 1.67 -1.98
N ARG A 132 26.04 1.58 -2.12
CA ARG A 132 25.33 1.85 -3.38
C ARG A 132 24.72 3.25 -3.44
N ILE A 133 24.31 3.65 -4.63
CA ILE A 133 23.40 4.78 -4.86
C ILE A 133 21.99 4.24 -4.97
N LEU A 134 21.08 4.74 -4.14
CA LEU A 134 19.69 4.28 -4.11
C LEU A 134 18.75 5.38 -4.60
N VAL A 135 17.96 5.08 -5.63
CA VAL A 135 16.81 5.88 -6.03
C VAL A 135 15.56 5.21 -5.49
N ILE A 136 15.00 5.78 -4.43
CA ILE A 136 13.95 5.14 -3.64
C ILE A 136 12.65 5.91 -3.86
N GLY A 137 11.61 5.21 -4.33
CA GLY A 137 10.22 5.68 -4.47
C GLY A 137 9.54 6.09 -3.16
N SER A 138 10.27 6.38 -2.09
CA SER A 138 9.73 6.77 -0.80
C SER A 138 9.91 8.26 -0.56
N HIS A 139 9.12 8.82 0.34
CA HIS A 139 9.29 10.20 0.81
C HIS A 139 10.55 10.38 1.66
N GLY A 140 11.07 11.60 1.73
CA GLY A 140 12.21 11.98 2.58
C GLY A 140 11.87 12.36 4.02
N ALA A 141 10.82 11.79 4.61
CA ALA A 141 10.37 12.13 5.96
C ALA A 141 10.82 11.19 7.07
N LEU A 142 11.30 11.80 8.16
CA LEU A 142 11.71 11.09 9.37
C LEU A 142 10.48 10.54 10.09
N LEU A 143 10.42 9.22 10.24
CA LEU A 143 9.33 8.53 10.90
C LEU A 143 9.25 8.96 12.37
N GLY A 144 8.12 9.55 12.75
CA GLY A 144 7.92 10.17 14.07
C GLY A 144 8.97 11.24 14.44
N GLY A 145 9.61 11.88 13.45
CA GLY A 145 10.67 12.88 13.67
C GLY A 145 12.02 12.34 14.13
N ARG A 146 12.22 11.01 14.06
CA ARG A 146 13.41 10.32 14.56
C ARG A 146 14.51 10.25 13.49
N ARG A 147 15.66 10.85 13.74
CA ARG A 147 16.80 10.90 12.78
C ARG A 147 17.27 9.52 12.35
N GLU A 148 17.19 8.55 13.25
CA GLU A 148 17.59 7.17 13.01
C GLU A 148 16.74 6.51 11.92
N SER A 149 15.50 6.96 11.70
CA SER A 149 14.63 6.44 10.65
C SER A 149 15.06 6.82 9.22
N ALA A 150 16.02 7.74 9.06
CA ALA A 150 16.39 8.29 7.76
C ALA A 150 16.87 7.23 6.77
N LEU A 151 17.83 6.40 7.20
CA LEU A 151 18.33 5.25 6.46
C LEU A 151 19.10 4.35 7.42
N GLN A 152 18.85 3.03 7.37
CA GLN A 152 19.45 2.04 8.28
C GLN A 152 20.69 1.34 7.68
N ILE A 153 21.28 1.92 6.62
CA ILE A 153 22.49 1.43 5.96
C ILE A 153 23.43 2.57 5.58
N ALA A 154 24.68 2.22 5.27
CA ALA A 154 25.72 3.14 4.81
C ALA A 154 25.73 3.24 3.27
N ALA A 155 24.70 3.82 2.67
CA ALA A 155 24.65 4.08 1.22
C ALA A 155 25.62 5.23 0.82
N VAL A 156 26.20 5.19 -0.38
CA VAL A 156 26.97 6.33 -0.91
C VAL A 156 26.07 7.55 -1.07
N ALA A 157 24.90 7.33 -1.65
CA ALA A 157 23.92 8.38 -1.83
C ALA A 157 22.49 7.84 -1.92
N VAL A 158 21.52 8.71 -1.63
CA VAL A 158 20.10 8.40 -1.76
C VAL A 158 19.35 9.53 -2.47
N VAL A 159 18.49 9.15 -3.41
CA VAL A 159 17.47 10.01 -4.02
C VAL A 159 16.09 9.56 -3.51
N LEU A 160 15.32 10.48 -2.93
CA LEU A 160 13.96 10.26 -2.43
C LEU A 160 12.95 11.13 -3.19
N ASN A 161 11.66 10.99 -2.92
CA ASN A 161 10.62 11.90 -3.40
C ASN A 161 10.36 12.98 -2.34
N ASP A 162 10.20 14.25 -2.73
CA ASP A 162 9.92 15.31 -1.76
C ASP A 162 8.49 15.29 -1.21
N ALA A 163 7.58 14.52 -1.82
CA ALA A 163 6.19 14.37 -1.39
C ALA A 163 5.46 15.71 -1.21
N GLY A 164 5.75 16.68 -2.08
CA GLY A 164 5.19 18.04 -1.99
C GLY A 164 5.81 18.88 -0.88
N VAL A 165 6.95 18.44 -0.32
CA VAL A 165 7.65 18.96 0.87
C VAL A 165 6.85 18.78 2.16
N GLY A 166 5.55 19.03 2.11
CA GLY A 166 4.59 18.78 3.18
C GLY A 166 4.75 19.69 4.40
N ALA A 167 3.84 19.52 5.36
CA ALA A 167 3.84 20.21 6.64
C ALA A 167 5.19 20.09 7.34
N ASP A 168 5.67 21.17 7.95
CA ASP A 168 6.96 21.26 8.64
C ASP A 168 8.17 20.83 7.78
N ARG A 169 8.04 20.85 6.44
CA ARG A 169 9.04 20.33 5.50
C ARG A 169 9.35 18.84 5.71
N ALA A 170 8.37 18.08 6.20
CA ALA A 170 8.53 16.68 6.55
C ALA A 170 9.08 15.85 5.39
N GLY A 171 8.56 16.03 4.17
CA GLY A 171 8.96 15.27 2.98
C GLY A 171 10.43 15.39 2.56
N ILE A 172 11.19 16.32 3.15
CA ILE A 172 12.63 16.50 2.91
C ILE A 172 13.48 16.43 4.20
N ALA A 173 12.89 16.05 5.34
CA ALA A 173 13.56 16.04 6.65
C ALA A 173 14.76 15.07 6.74
N HIS A 174 14.85 14.08 5.86
CA HIS A 174 15.99 13.18 5.72
C HIS A 174 17.26 13.90 5.27
N LEU A 175 17.15 14.96 4.47
CA LEU A 175 18.32 15.63 3.88
C LEU A 175 19.35 16.09 4.92
N PRO A 176 18.97 16.85 5.97
CA PRO A 176 19.90 17.20 7.04
C PRO A 176 20.38 15.98 7.84
N ALA A 177 19.49 15.05 8.19
CA ALA A 177 19.84 13.86 8.99
C ALA A 177 20.85 12.93 8.28
N LEU A 178 20.66 12.70 6.98
CA LEU A 178 21.60 11.94 6.14
C LEU A 178 22.91 12.70 5.94
N GLY A 179 22.85 14.04 5.84
CA GLY A 179 24.03 14.89 5.73
C GLY A 179 24.95 14.82 6.95
N GLU A 180 24.38 14.81 8.16
CA GLU A 180 25.11 14.58 9.42
C GLU A 180 25.81 13.21 9.44
N GLY A 181 25.19 12.19 8.87
CA GLY A 181 25.76 10.85 8.69
C GLY A 181 26.75 10.72 7.52
N GLY A 182 27.06 11.81 6.81
CA GLY A 182 27.97 11.80 5.67
C GLY A 182 27.38 11.26 4.36
N ILE A 183 26.08 10.96 4.31
CA ILE A 183 25.40 10.44 3.12
C ILE A 183 24.99 11.59 2.22
N ALA A 184 25.35 11.52 0.94
CA ALA A 184 24.86 12.46 -0.06
C ALA A 184 23.39 12.18 -0.35
N ALA A 185 22.53 13.17 -0.14
CA ALA A 185 21.08 12.97 -0.26
C ALA A 185 20.43 14.07 -1.08
N THR A 186 19.44 13.67 -1.85
CA THR A 186 18.64 14.57 -2.68
C THR A 186 17.21 14.07 -2.77
N THR A 187 16.31 14.94 -3.19
CA THR A 187 14.91 14.60 -3.48
C THR A 187 14.57 14.97 -4.91
N VAL A 188 13.63 14.25 -5.53
CA VAL A 188 12.96 14.65 -6.76
C VAL A 188 11.67 15.40 -6.43
N ASP A 189 11.31 16.35 -7.29
CA ASP A 189 10.01 17.00 -7.29
C ASP A 189 8.91 15.95 -7.50
N CYS A 190 7.98 15.85 -6.55
CA CYS A 190 6.82 14.96 -6.64
C CYS A 190 6.01 15.13 -7.94
N MET A 191 6.03 16.31 -8.57
CA MET A 191 5.33 16.58 -9.83
C MET A 191 6.10 16.08 -11.06
N SER A 192 7.40 15.80 -10.93
CA SER A 192 8.25 15.34 -12.03
C SER A 192 8.24 13.82 -12.24
N ALA A 193 8.02 13.06 -11.17
CA ALA A 193 8.01 11.60 -11.18
C ALA A 193 7.10 11.02 -10.09
N ARG A 194 6.64 9.79 -10.33
CA ARG A 194 5.73 9.08 -9.44
C ARG A 194 6.44 8.67 -8.16
N ILE A 195 5.86 9.05 -7.03
CA ILE A 195 6.19 8.41 -5.75
C ILE A 195 5.77 6.93 -5.81
N ALA A 196 6.45 6.08 -5.05
CA ALA A 196 6.37 4.63 -5.09
C ALA A 196 6.89 3.95 -6.37
N ASP A 197 7.62 4.66 -7.24
CA ASP A 197 8.24 4.11 -8.46
C ASP A 197 9.68 4.62 -8.63
N GLY A 198 10.65 3.84 -8.13
CA GLY A 198 12.06 4.24 -8.14
C GLY A 198 12.65 4.33 -9.56
N ARG A 199 12.11 3.54 -10.51
CA ARG A 199 12.57 3.57 -11.90
C ARG A 199 12.09 4.81 -12.62
N ASP A 200 10.84 5.20 -12.40
CA ASP A 200 10.26 6.43 -12.94
C ASP A 200 10.99 7.66 -12.41
N MET A 201 11.31 7.68 -11.11
CA MET A 201 12.14 8.73 -10.52
C MET A 201 13.49 8.84 -11.22
N LEU A 202 14.20 7.73 -11.45
CA LEU A 202 15.48 7.76 -12.14
C LEU A 202 15.32 8.19 -13.61
N ALA A 203 14.28 7.72 -14.29
CA ALA A 203 14.08 7.93 -15.72
C ALA A 203 13.70 9.37 -16.08
N ARG A 204 12.87 10.04 -15.27
CA ARG A 204 12.35 11.38 -15.60
C ARG A 204 12.27 12.37 -14.44
N GLY A 205 12.62 11.96 -13.23
CA GLY A 205 12.56 12.83 -12.06
C GLY A 205 13.48 14.03 -12.20
N VAL A 206 13.08 15.16 -11.63
CA VAL A 206 13.86 16.40 -11.55
C VAL A 206 14.18 16.65 -10.10
N ILE A 207 15.45 16.91 -9.78
CA ILE A 207 15.91 17.17 -8.42
C ILE A 207 15.29 18.46 -7.88
N SER A 208 14.64 18.41 -6.72
CA SER A 208 14.04 19.57 -6.05
C SER A 208 14.90 20.12 -4.91
N TYR A 209 15.36 19.26 -4.00
CA TYR A 209 16.22 19.65 -2.88
C TYR A 209 17.45 18.76 -2.74
N VAL A 210 18.58 19.37 -2.38
CA VAL A 210 19.89 18.72 -2.21
C VAL A 210 20.44 19.02 -0.81
N ASN A 211 21.11 18.05 -0.19
CA ASN A 211 21.91 18.32 1.02
C ASN A 211 23.33 18.80 0.65
N ALA A 212 24.07 19.29 1.65
CA ALA A 212 25.42 19.82 1.44
C ALA A 212 26.39 18.78 0.86
N SER A 213 26.25 17.50 1.22
CA SER A 213 27.08 16.41 0.71
C SER A 213 26.82 16.14 -0.78
N ALA A 214 25.56 16.14 -1.21
CA ALA A 214 25.18 16.04 -2.62
C ALA A 214 25.64 17.28 -3.41
N ALA A 215 25.50 18.48 -2.85
CA ALA A 215 25.96 19.73 -3.48
C ALA A 215 27.48 19.71 -3.75
N ARG A 216 28.30 19.19 -2.83
CA ARG A 216 29.75 19.01 -3.05
C ARG A 216 30.08 18.05 -4.21
N CYS A 217 29.16 17.15 -4.56
CA CYS A 217 29.31 16.27 -5.73
C CYS A 217 28.91 16.95 -7.06
N GLY A 218 28.49 18.22 -7.00
CA GLY A 218 28.02 19.00 -8.16
C GLY A 218 26.56 18.74 -8.51
N VAL A 219 25.76 18.24 -7.56
CA VAL A 219 24.31 18.08 -7.69
C VAL A 219 23.60 19.37 -7.31
N ALA A 220 22.59 19.76 -8.07
CA ALA A 220 21.79 20.96 -7.81
C ALA A 220 20.32 20.73 -8.19
N ALA A 221 19.43 21.53 -7.59
CA ALA A 221 18.02 21.57 -7.98
C ALA A 221 17.86 21.89 -9.49
N GLY A 222 16.86 21.31 -10.12
CA GLY A 222 16.57 21.42 -11.55
C GLY A 222 17.32 20.42 -12.44
N GLN A 223 18.29 19.66 -11.91
CA GLN A 223 18.93 18.58 -12.68
C GLN A 223 18.00 17.38 -12.85
N VAL A 224 18.15 16.65 -13.96
CA VAL A 224 17.49 15.35 -14.11
C VAL A 224 18.10 14.31 -13.16
N CYS A 225 17.27 13.42 -12.63
CA CYS A 225 17.65 12.46 -11.60
C CYS A 225 18.78 11.53 -12.04
N ALA A 226 18.80 11.09 -13.29
CA ALA A 226 19.86 10.24 -13.83
C ALA A 226 21.24 10.92 -13.77
N ASP A 227 21.32 12.17 -14.20
CA ASP A 227 22.56 12.95 -14.17
C ASP A 227 23.02 13.23 -12.73
N ALA A 228 22.06 13.54 -11.85
CA ALA A 228 22.33 13.71 -10.43
C ALA A 228 22.88 12.41 -9.82
N ALA A 229 22.26 11.25 -10.09
CA ALA A 229 22.72 9.95 -9.64
C ALA A 229 24.15 9.65 -10.13
N ALA A 230 24.48 9.95 -11.39
CA ALA A 230 25.84 9.80 -11.90
C ALA A 230 26.86 10.68 -11.15
N ARG A 231 26.49 11.94 -10.83
CA ARG A 231 27.34 12.86 -10.05
C ARG A 231 27.54 12.40 -8.62
N LEU A 232 26.51 11.84 -8.00
CA LEU A 232 26.54 11.28 -6.64
C LEU A 232 27.53 10.13 -6.49
N GLY A 233 27.94 9.47 -7.59
CA GLY A 233 29.00 8.45 -7.56
C GLY A 233 30.37 8.94 -7.09
N ARG A 234 30.55 10.27 -6.99
CA ARG A 234 31.76 10.91 -6.44
C ARG A 234 31.70 11.11 -4.93
N ALA A 235 30.56 10.84 -4.29
CA ALA A 235 30.42 11.01 -2.85
C ALA A 235 31.30 9.99 -2.11
N PRO A 236 31.98 10.41 -1.02
CA PRO A 236 32.71 9.47 -0.19
C PRO A 236 31.73 8.49 0.48
N LEU A 237 32.22 7.29 0.82
CA LEU A 237 31.46 6.38 1.66
C LEU A 237 31.20 7.04 3.01
N PRO A 238 29.96 6.96 3.54
CA PRO A 238 29.62 7.56 4.82
C PRO A 238 30.36 6.85 5.97
N HIS A 239 30.48 7.55 7.09
CA HIS A 239 31.12 7.04 8.30
C HIS A 239 30.06 6.69 9.35
N GLY A 240 30.22 5.54 10.00
CA GLY A 240 29.37 5.12 11.11
C GLY A 240 28.19 4.25 10.69
N LYS A 241 27.64 3.54 11.68
CA LYS A 241 26.46 2.70 11.53
C LYS A 241 25.24 3.46 12.08
N PRO A 242 24.12 3.53 11.35
CA PRO A 242 22.90 4.10 11.89
C PRO A 242 22.49 3.40 13.19
N ALA A 243 22.03 4.17 14.17
CA ALA A 243 21.46 3.59 15.37
C ALA A 243 20.19 2.79 15.01
N PRO A 244 19.92 1.65 15.67
CA PRO A 244 18.73 0.87 15.42
C PRO A 244 17.46 1.72 15.59
N PHE A 245 16.54 1.58 14.65
CA PHE A 245 15.25 2.25 14.69
C PHE A 245 14.11 1.24 14.62
N ALA A 246 13.08 1.47 15.44
CA ALA A 246 11.82 0.75 15.37
C ALA A 246 10.69 1.75 15.14
N GLU A 247 9.85 1.45 14.15
CA GLU A 247 8.66 2.23 13.86
C GLU A 247 7.61 2.08 14.95
N ASN A 248 6.79 3.11 15.12
CA ASN A 248 5.80 3.17 16.18
C ASN A 248 4.37 3.07 15.64
N ARG A 249 3.47 2.76 16.57
CA ARG A 249 2.03 2.69 16.36
C ARG A 249 1.33 3.08 17.65
N TRP A 250 0.22 3.82 17.53
CA TRP A 250 -0.51 4.37 18.66
C TRP A 250 -2.01 4.14 18.47
N ARG A 251 -2.67 3.72 19.54
CA ARG A 251 -4.13 3.72 19.59
C ARG A 251 -4.60 5.14 19.89
N MET A 252 -5.32 5.74 18.94
CA MET A 252 -5.77 7.13 19.01
C MET A 252 -7.17 7.27 19.60
N ALA A 253 -8.03 6.27 19.37
CA ALA A 253 -9.37 6.23 19.94
C ALA A 253 -9.82 4.80 20.22
N GLU A 254 -10.58 4.64 21.30
CA GLU A 254 -11.21 3.38 21.69
C GLU A 254 -12.55 3.15 20.99
N GLY A 255 -13.09 1.93 21.14
CA GLY A 255 -14.40 1.52 20.65
C GLY A 255 -14.32 0.60 19.42
N PRO A 256 -15.46 0.06 18.96
CA PRO A 256 -15.53 -0.61 17.67
C PRO A 256 -16.01 0.36 16.57
N PRO A 257 -15.19 0.67 15.54
CA PRO A 257 -13.81 0.24 15.34
C PRO A 257 -12.80 1.09 16.12
N GLU A 258 -11.68 0.49 16.54
CA GLU A 258 -10.56 1.23 17.14
C GLU A 258 -9.91 2.11 16.06
N VAL A 259 -9.32 3.24 16.46
CA VAL A 259 -8.52 4.08 15.56
C VAL A 259 -7.04 3.94 15.91
N TRP A 260 -6.22 3.63 14.92
CA TRP A 260 -4.77 3.48 15.08
C TRP A 260 -4.00 4.40 14.13
N ALA A 261 -3.05 5.14 14.70
CA ALA A 261 -2.03 5.88 13.97
C ALA A 261 -0.79 5.01 13.80
N ILE A 262 -0.27 4.91 12.58
CA ILE A 262 0.89 4.07 12.22
C ILE A 262 1.80 4.90 11.31
N ASP A 263 3.11 4.87 11.54
CA ASP A 263 4.04 5.68 10.75
C ASP A 263 4.22 5.20 9.29
N SER A 264 4.06 3.90 9.03
CA SER A 264 4.17 3.35 7.67
C SER A 264 3.20 2.22 7.35
N LEU A 265 2.90 2.06 6.05
CA LEU A 265 2.16 0.91 5.51
C LEU A 265 2.82 -0.44 5.81
N GLY A 266 4.15 -0.48 5.93
CA GLY A 266 4.90 -1.71 6.20
C GLY A 266 4.66 -2.29 7.60
N LYS A 267 4.06 -1.51 8.50
CA LYS A 267 3.76 -1.94 9.87
C LYS A 267 2.34 -2.36 10.09
N VAL A 268 1.47 -2.29 9.09
CA VAL A 268 0.11 -2.80 9.23
C VAL A 268 0.16 -4.31 9.45
N GLN A 269 -0.59 -4.80 10.43
CA GLN A 269 -0.60 -6.19 10.89
C GLN A 269 -1.98 -6.82 10.65
N PRO A 270 -2.11 -8.16 10.54
CA PRO A 270 -3.40 -8.83 10.35
C PRO A 270 -4.47 -8.44 11.38
N GLU A 271 -4.07 -8.13 12.62
CA GLU A 271 -4.94 -7.71 13.72
C GLU A 271 -5.55 -6.31 13.50
N ASP A 272 -5.05 -5.56 12.52
CA ASP A 272 -5.62 -4.28 12.10
C ASP A 272 -6.91 -4.41 11.29
N ALA A 273 -7.31 -5.65 10.96
CA ALA A 273 -8.62 -5.93 10.37
C ALA A 273 -9.75 -5.42 11.26
N GLY A 274 -10.74 -4.76 10.67
CA GLY A 274 -11.86 -4.17 11.40
C GLY A 274 -11.53 -2.86 12.13
N ARG A 275 -10.33 -2.28 11.96
CA ARG A 275 -9.95 -0.97 12.54
C ARG A 275 -10.05 0.18 11.54
N ILE A 276 -10.00 1.41 12.04
CA ILE A 276 -9.71 2.61 11.24
C ILE A 276 -8.21 2.88 11.33
N LEU A 277 -7.54 3.00 10.20
CA LEU A 277 -6.09 3.18 10.13
C LEU A 277 -5.74 4.57 9.61
N VAL A 278 -4.94 5.31 10.37
CA VAL A 278 -4.31 6.57 9.97
C VAL A 278 -2.85 6.30 9.75
N ILE A 279 -2.44 6.24 8.48
CA ILE A 279 -1.13 5.73 8.09
C ILE A 279 -0.30 6.87 7.51
N GLY A 280 0.84 7.14 8.13
CA GLY A 280 1.81 8.17 7.75
C GLY A 280 2.37 8.05 6.33
N SER A 281 2.05 7.00 5.57
CA SER A 281 2.52 6.81 4.21
C SER A 281 1.66 7.52 3.17
N HIS A 282 2.25 7.72 1.98
CA HIS A 282 1.54 8.24 0.82
C HIS A 282 0.48 7.27 0.28
N GLY A 283 -0.51 7.78 -0.45
CA GLY A 283 -1.55 6.99 -1.11
C GLY A 283 -1.16 6.41 -2.48
N ALA A 284 0.13 6.20 -2.75
CA ALA A 284 0.61 5.56 -3.98
C ALA A 284 0.71 4.04 -3.89
N LEU A 285 0.50 3.40 -5.04
CA LEU A 285 0.72 1.98 -5.28
C LEU A 285 2.17 1.76 -5.74
N LEU A 286 2.85 0.75 -5.20
CA LEU A 286 4.22 0.40 -5.58
C LEU A 286 4.29 0.06 -7.08
N GLY A 287 5.02 0.86 -7.86
CA GLY A 287 5.10 0.77 -9.31
C GLY A 287 3.74 0.89 -10.02
N GLY A 288 2.75 1.53 -9.41
CA GLY A 288 1.38 1.64 -9.96
C GLY A 288 0.56 0.35 -9.96
N ARG A 289 1.02 -0.70 -9.26
CA ARG A 289 0.38 -2.03 -9.29
C ARG A 289 -0.67 -2.19 -8.21
N ARG A 290 -1.86 -2.62 -8.60
CA ARG A 290 -3.04 -2.71 -7.72
C ARG A 290 -2.83 -3.72 -6.58
N GLU A 291 -2.02 -4.74 -6.81
CA GLU A 291 -1.67 -5.81 -5.86
C GLU A 291 -0.85 -5.28 -4.67
N SER A 292 -0.22 -4.11 -4.83
CA SER A 292 0.52 -3.44 -3.75
C SER A 292 -0.38 -2.66 -2.79
N ALA A 293 -1.68 -2.54 -3.08
CA ALA A 293 -2.64 -1.93 -2.17
C ALA A 293 -2.68 -2.69 -0.84
N LEU A 294 -3.02 -1.99 0.24
CA LEU A 294 -3.30 -2.52 1.56
C LEU A 294 -4.16 -3.80 1.51
N GLN A 295 -3.56 -4.93 1.89
CA GLN A 295 -4.20 -6.25 1.88
C GLN A 295 -4.84 -6.60 3.22
N ILE A 296 -5.49 -5.64 3.90
CA ILE A 296 -6.17 -5.84 5.19
C ILE A 296 -7.59 -5.29 5.12
N ALA A 297 -8.54 -6.01 5.73
CA ALA A 297 -9.95 -5.64 5.81
C ALA A 297 -10.21 -4.56 6.87
N ALA A 298 -9.53 -3.41 6.75
CA ALA A 298 -9.79 -2.25 7.57
C ALA A 298 -11.20 -1.67 7.30
N VAL A 299 -11.80 -1.02 8.29
CA VAL A 299 -13.09 -0.32 8.10
C VAL A 299 -12.89 0.96 7.31
N ALA A 300 -11.82 1.70 7.63
CA ALA A 300 -11.41 2.87 6.86
C ALA A 300 -9.90 3.10 6.93
N VAL A 301 -9.38 3.82 5.94
CA VAL A 301 -7.95 4.13 5.80
C VAL A 301 -7.76 5.61 5.46
N VAL A 302 -6.83 6.25 6.15
CA VAL A 302 -6.37 7.61 5.92
C VAL A 302 -4.89 7.57 5.54
N LEU A 303 -4.53 8.12 4.39
CA LEU A 303 -3.16 8.19 3.85
C LEU A 303 -2.75 9.66 3.66
N ASN A 304 -1.51 9.94 3.27
CA ASN A 304 -1.07 11.27 2.86
C ASN A 304 -1.13 11.40 1.33
N ASP A 305 -1.58 12.53 0.78
CA ASP A 305 -1.61 12.69 -0.68
C ASP A 305 -0.25 12.93 -1.30
N ALA A 306 0.78 13.26 -0.50
CA ALA A 306 2.15 13.50 -0.94
C ALA A 306 2.24 14.53 -2.09
N GLY A 307 1.40 15.57 -2.05
CA GLY A 307 1.31 16.57 -3.12
C GLY A 307 0.58 16.06 -4.37
N VAL A 308 -0.08 14.90 -4.28
CA VAL A 308 -0.71 14.13 -5.37
C VAL A 308 0.32 13.53 -6.34
N GLY A 309 1.33 14.32 -6.70
CA GLY A 309 2.45 13.93 -7.53
C GLY A 309 2.08 13.62 -8.98
N ALA A 310 3.09 13.28 -9.76
CA ALA A 310 2.95 12.91 -11.16
C ALA A 310 1.94 11.77 -11.34
N ASP A 311 1.12 11.88 -12.39
CA ASP A 311 0.10 10.89 -12.76
C ASP A 311 -0.90 10.56 -11.63
N ARG A 312 -1.05 11.48 -10.67
CA ARG A 312 -1.89 11.30 -9.47
C ARG A 312 -1.48 10.10 -8.62
N ALA A 313 -0.19 9.73 -8.66
CA ALA A 313 0.32 8.57 -7.95
C ALA A 313 0.00 8.60 -6.47
N GLY A 314 0.14 9.75 -5.79
CA GLY A 314 -0.08 9.92 -4.36
C GLY A 314 -1.50 9.63 -3.86
N ILE A 315 -2.47 9.41 -4.76
CA ILE A 315 -3.85 9.03 -4.42
C ILE A 315 -4.32 7.75 -5.12
N ALA A 316 -3.44 7.04 -5.83
CA ALA A 316 -3.76 5.88 -6.65
C ALA A 316 -4.36 4.69 -5.84
N HIS A 317 -4.14 4.67 -4.53
CA HIS A 317 -4.63 3.65 -3.61
C HIS A 317 -6.14 3.80 -3.33
N LEU A 318 -6.69 5.02 -3.41
CA LEU A 318 -8.10 5.32 -3.12
C LEU A 318 -9.11 4.49 -3.94
N PRO A 319 -9.05 4.45 -5.29
CA PRO A 319 -9.98 3.65 -6.08
C PRO A 319 -9.86 2.15 -5.79
N VAL A 320 -8.63 1.64 -5.58
CA VAL A 320 -8.41 0.21 -5.28
C VAL A 320 -9.05 -0.19 -3.95
N LEU A 321 -8.93 0.65 -2.92
CA LEU A 321 -9.61 0.43 -1.63
C LEU A 321 -11.13 0.55 -1.76
N GLY A 322 -11.60 1.45 -2.61
CA GLY A 322 -13.03 1.65 -2.86
C GLY A 322 -13.71 0.43 -3.46
N GLU A 323 -13.06 -0.22 -4.43
CA GLU A 323 -13.52 -1.50 -5.00
C GLU A 323 -13.56 -2.62 -3.96
N GLY A 324 -12.65 -2.60 -2.99
CA GLY A 324 -12.66 -3.49 -1.82
C GLY A 324 -13.72 -3.15 -0.77
N GLY A 325 -14.52 -2.10 -0.98
CA GLY A 325 -15.55 -1.66 -0.04
C GLY A 325 -15.00 -0.92 1.20
N ILE A 326 -13.72 -0.53 1.19
CA ILE A 326 -13.05 0.17 2.29
C ILE A 326 -13.20 1.68 2.08
N ALA A 327 -13.67 2.40 3.10
CA ALA A 327 -13.71 3.86 3.07
C ALA A 327 -12.27 4.40 3.12
N ALA A 328 -11.84 5.12 2.10
CA ALA A 328 -10.47 5.62 2.04
C ALA A 328 -10.42 7.10 1.71
N THR A 329 -9.46 7.79 2.33
CA THR A 329 -9.18 9.20 2.10
C THR A 329 -7.67 9.46 2.19
N THR A 330 -7.23 10.55 1.60
CA THR A 330 -5.94 11.16 1.92
C THR A 330 -6.13 12.43 2.75
N VAL A 331 -5.09 12.82 3.49
CA VAL A 331 -4.92 14.19 3.99
C VAL A 331 -4.10 15.01 3.01
N ASP A 332 -4.31 16.33 3.01
CA ASP A 332 -3.45 17.29 2.33
C ASP A 332 -2.04 17.23 2.93
N CYS A 333 -1.02 17.02 2.10
CA CYS A 333 0.38 16.99 2.55
C CYS A 333 0.80 18.24 3.35
N MET A 334 0.14 19.39 3.14
CA MET A 334 0.42 20.62 3.88
C MET A 334 -0.28 20.70 5.24
N SER A 335 -1.22 19.80 5.53
CA SER A 335 -1.99 19.79 6.79
C SER A 335 -1.37 18.92 7.88
N ALA A 336 -0.55 17.93 7.51
CA ALA A 336 0.07 17.00 8.44
C ALA A 336 1.36 16.40 7.86
N ARG A 337 2.27 16.03 8.75
CA ARG A 337 3.56 15.48 8.38
C ARG A 337 3.42 14.07 7.83
N ILE A 338 3.90 13.86 6.60
CA ILE A 338 4.11 12.51 6.07
C ILE A 338 5.18 11.78 6.91
N GLY A 339 5.05 10.47 7.08
CA GLY A 339 5.84 9.64 7.98
C GLY A 339 5.45 9.72 9.46
N ASP A 340 4.42 10.47 9.83
CA ASP A 340 3.95 10.63 11.23
C ASP A 340 2.43 10.44 11.31
N GLY A 341 2.01 9.23 11.68
CA GLY A 341 0.58 8.89 11.77
C GLY A 341 -0.16 9.71 12.84
N ARG A 342 0.53 10.15 13.90
CA ARG A 342 -0.08 10.99 14.95
C ARG A 342 -0.32 12.40 14.44
N SER A 343 0.65 12.99 13.73
CA SER A 343 0.44 14.29 13.08
C SER A 343 -0.78 14.28 12.16
N MET A 344 -0.94 13.21 11.37
CA MET A 344 -2.13 13.06 10.52
C MET A 344 -3.43 12.96 11.30
N TRP A 345 -3.43 12.26 12.44
CA TRP A 345 -4.61 12.23 13.31
C TRP A 345 -4.91 13.60 13.93
N GLU A 346 -3.89 14.30 14.41
CA GLU A 346 -4.04 15.53 15.18
C GLU A 346 -4.49 16.70 14.31
N SER A 347 -3.82 16.93 13.18
CA SER A 347 -4.00 18.11 12.33
C SER A 347 -4.44 17.82 10.90
N GLY A 348 -4.51 16.55 10.49
CA GLY A 348 -4.80 16.18 9.11
C GLY A 348 -6.16 16.67 8.62
N VAL A 349 -6.15 17.27 7.43
CA VAL A 349 -7.34 17.76 6.71
C VAL A 349 -7.52 16.93 5.44
N LEU A 350 -8.72 16.39 5.22
CA LEU A 350 -8.96 15.51 4.09
C LEU A 350 -8.81 16.23 2.74
N SER A 351 -8.07 15.64 1.80
CA SER A 351 -7.84 16.20 0.46
C SER A 351 -8.57 15.45 -0.65
N TYR A 352 -8.50 14.12 -0.67
CA TYR A 352 -9.17 13.27 -1.67
C TYR A 352 -9.88 12.11 -0.99
N LEU A 353 -11.03 11.74 -1.53
CA LEU A 353 -11.92 10.71 -1.01
C LEU A 353 -12.14 9.66 -2.10
N ASN A 354 -12.37 8.40 -1.70
CA ASN A 354 -13.00 7.44 -2.59
C ASN A 354 -14.53 7.45 -2.43
N ASP A 355 -15.22 6.82 -3.37
CA ASP A 355 -16.68 6.81 -3.42
C ASP A 355 -17.31 6.20 -2.16
N VAL A 356 -16.62 5.26 -1.50
CA VAL A 356 -17.10 4.66 -0.25
C VAL A 356 -17.11 5.70 0.86
N ALA A 357 -16.03 6.47 1.02
CA ALA A 357 -15.95 7.56 2.00
C ALA A 357 -17.00 8.64 1.70
N GLU A 358 -17.17 9.03 0.44
CA GLU A 358 -18.18 10.01 0.03
C GLU A 358 -19.61 9.55 0.34
N ARG A 359 -19.94 8.28 0.08
CA ARG A 359 -21.25 7.69 0.44
C ARG A 359 -21.50 7.64 1.95
N LEU A 360 -20.46 7.65 2.77
CA LEU A 360 -20.61 7.78 4.23
C LEU A 360 -20.91 9.23 4.64
N GLY A 361 -20.82 10.19 3.73
CA GLY A 361 -21.03 11.61 3.95
C GLY A 361 -19.74 12.36 4.28
N ALA A 362 -18.57 11.76 4.03
CA ALA A 362 -17.28 12.43 4.18
C ALA A 362 -17.13 13.58 3.17
N ARG A 363 -16.38 14.62 3.53
CA ARG A 363 -16.17 15.80 2.68
C ARG A 363 -14.73 16.26 2.72
N ARG A 364 -14.20 16.65 1.56
CA ARG A 364 -12.91 17.33 1.47
C ARG A 364 -12.91 18.56 2.39
N GLY A 365 -11.80 18.77 3.10
CA GLY A 365 -11.64 19.86 4.06
C GLY A 365 -12.09 19.53 5.49
N GLU A 366 -12.75 18.38 5.74
CA GLU A 366 -13.03 17.96 7.11
C GLU A 366 -11.77 17.40 7.80
N ARG A 367 -11.80 17.32 9.13
CA ARG A 367 -10.66 16.77 9.89
C ARG A 367 -10.70 15.25 9.90
N VAL A 368 -9.52 14.63 10.05
CA VAL A 368 -9.40 13.17 10.20
C VAL A 368 -10.25 12.62 11.34
N GLN A 369 -10.37 13.34 12.47
CA GLN A 369 -11.20 12.91 13.59
C GLN A 369 -12.69 12.89 13.26
N ASP A 370 -13.18 13.85 12.46
CA ASP A 370 -14.59 13.92 12.05
C ASP A 370 -14.94 12.77 11.10
N PHE A 371 -14.04 12.46 10.18
CA PHE A 371 -14.14 11.29 9.32
C PHE A 371 -14.17 9.99 10.13
N ALA A 372 -13.26 9.83 11.10
CA ALA A 372 -13.23 8.64 11.94
C ALA A 372 -14.53 8.49 12.74
N ALA A 373 -15.05 9.57 13.35
CA ALA A 373 -16.33 9.55 14.05
C ALA A 373 -17.49 9.12 13.15
N ARG A 374 -17.52 9.63 11.91
CA ARG A 374 -18.52 9.28 10.90
C ARG A 374 -18.47 7.81 10.53
N VAL A 375 -17.27 7.28 10.27
CA VAL A 375 -17.04 5.86 9.99
C VAL A 375 -17.50 5.01 11.17
N THR A 376 -17.19 5.40 12.41
CA THR A 376 -17.62 4.69 13.61
C THR A 376 -19.13 4.59 13.73
N VAL A 377 -19.86 5.70 13.50
CA VAL A 377 -21.34 5.70 13.50
C VAL A 377 -21.89 4.78 12.41
N ALA A 378 -21.33 4.84 11.20
CA ALA A 378 -21.78 3.98 10.10
C ALA A 378 -21.49 2.49 10.35
N HIS A 379 -20.34 2.19 10.95
CA HIS A 379 -19.93 0.83 11.31
C HIS A 379 -20.86 0.23 12.37
N ALA A 380 -21.20 1.00 13.41
CA ALA A 380 -22.14 0.59 14.44
C ALA A 380 -23.53 0.26 13.87
N LYS A 381 -24.05 1.10 12.96
CA LYS A 381 -25.34 0.88 12.29
C LYS A 381 -25.37 -0.42 11.47
N ARG A 382 -24.26 -0.77 10.81
CA ARG A 382 -24.16 -2.02 10.03
C ARG A 382 -24.12 -3.27 10.89
N ARG A 383 -23.67 -3.16 12.15
CA ARG A 383 -23.59 -4.29 13.10
C ARG A 383 -24.81 -4.41 14.01
N ALA A 384 -25.70 -3.43 14.05
CA ALA A 384 -26.93 -3.53 14.79
C ALA A 384 -27.78 -4.69 14.24
N PRO A 385 -28.35 -5.56 15.11
CA PRO A 385 -29.24 -6.61 14.65
C PRO A 385 -30.43 -5.98 13.90
N LYS A 386 -30.79 -6.54 12.75
CA LYS A 386 -32.05 -6.17 12.08
C LYS A 386 -33.16 -6.43 13.09
N ARG A 387 -33.90 -5.39 13.49
CA ARG A 387 -35.14 -5.58 14.26
C ARG A 387 -36.06 -6.44 13.40
N ASP A 388 -36.40 -7.63 13.89
CA ASP A 388 -37.47 -8.43 13.32
C ASP A 388 -38.72 -7.56 13.22
N ALA A 389 -39.27 -7.46 12.02
CA ALA A 389 -40.56 -6.83 11.83
C ALA A 389 -41.58 -7.59 12.68
N PRO A 390 -42.45 -6.93 13.47
CA PRO A 390 -43.47 -7.63 14.24
C PRO A 390 -44.35 -8.42 13.28
N GLY A 391 -44.43 -9.73 13.51
CA GLY A 391 -45.25 -10.65 12.75
C GLY A 391 -46.69 -10.15 12.73
N GLN A 392 -47.26 -10.05 11.53
CA GLN A 392 -48.70 -9.95 11.39
C GLN A 392 -49.26 -11.35 11.63
N SER A 393 -49.86 -11.49 12.82
CA SER A 393 -50.73 -12.60 13.23
C SER A 393 -51.94 -12.74 12.33
#